data_AF-G9ZPM7-F1
#
_entry.id   AF-G9ZPM7-F1
#
_cell.length_a   1.000
_cell.length_b   1.000
_cell.length_c   1.000
_cell.angle_alpha   90.00
_cell.angle_beta   90.00
_cell.angle_gamma   90.00
#
_symmetry.space_group_name_H-M   'P 1'
#
loop_
_entity.id
_entity.type
_entity.pdbx_description
1 polymer ?
#
loop_
_entity_poly.entity_id
_entity_poly.type
_entity_poly.pdbx_seq_one_letter_code
_entity_poly.pdbx_strand_id
1 'polypeptide(L)'
;MRMFDEIGQIIFNNEIVAKASDFNMGIEVESIRIDSSGRLTNEAYPKALGNQRKNHFIKTDVYQIQSEIITPAARKSLDAMHYLMALNDTLRNALEPNEMLWPLSMPPILPKDKKPFRSPTLIPNRRHITNAGLRREVILRGFRWAFI
;
A
#
# COMPACT_ATOMS: atom_id res chain seq x y z
N MET A 1 -37.95 -6.79 30.54
CA MET A 1 -36.48 -6.77 30.64
C MET A 1 -35.99 -5.55 29.87
N ARG A 2 -35.19 -4.64 30.46
CA ARG A 2 -34.63 -3.52 29.69
C ARG A 2 -33.58 -4.08 28.73
N MET A 3 -33.73 -3.76 27.44
CA MET A 3 -32.87 -4.26 26.36
C MET A 3 -31.46 -3.65 26.39
N PHE A 4 -31.31 -2.44 26.95
CA PHE A 4 -30.04 -1.73 27.08
C PHE A 4 -29.89 -1.03 28.44
N ASP A 5 -28.64 -0.84 28.87
CA ASP A 5 -28.25 0.02 29.98
C ASP A 5 -28.40 1.51 29.61
N GLU A 6 -28.03 2.40 30.53
CA GLU A 6 -28.20 3.85 30.33
C GLU A 6 -27.34 4.39 29.16
N ILE A 7 -26.10 3.92 29.05
CA ILE A 7 -25.20 4.28 27.95
C ILE A 7 -25.74 3.74 26.61
N GLY A 8 -26.19 2.49 26.57
CA GLY A 8 -26.77 1.87 25.39
C GLY A 8 -28.03 2.58 24.92
N GLN A 9 -28.87 3.07 25.84
CA GLN A 9 -30.01 3.92 25.49
C GLN A 9 -29.57 5.25 24.89
N ILE A 10 -28.55 5.90 25.43
CA ILE A 10 -28.01 7.15 24.85
C ILE A 10 -27.47 6.91 23.44
N ILE A 11 -26.69 5.85 23.23
CA ILE A 11 -26.14 5.47 21.91
C ILE A 11 -27.26 5.23 20.91
N PHE A 12 -28.29 4.48 21.32
CA PHE A 12 -29.41 4.13 20.47
C PHE A 12 -30.27 5.35 20.14
N ASN A 13 -30.71 6.10 21.14
CA ASN A 13 -31.62 7.24 20.98
C ASN A 13 -30.99 8.39 20.19
N ASN A 14 -29.66 8.54 20.24
CA ASN A 14 -28.95 9.57 19.48
C ASN A 14 -28.42 9.07 18.12
N GLU A 15 -28.70 7.81 17.76
CA GLU A 15 -28.22 7.17 16.53
C GLU A 15 -26.69 7.28 16.37
N ILE A 16 -25.95 7.20 17.48
CA ILE A 16 -24.51 7.51 17.50
C ILE A 16 -23.74 6.56 16.58
N VAL A 17 -24.12 5.29 16.53
CA VAL A 17 -23.47 4.30 15.64
C VAL A 17 -23.62 4.70 14.17
N ALA A 18 -24.81 5.13 13.75
CA ALA A 18 -25.05 5.52 12.36
C ALA A 18 -24.26 6.77 12.00
N LYS A 19 -24.29 7.80 12.87
CA LYS A 19 -23.55 9.06 12.67
C LYS A 19 -22.04 8.86 12.68
N ALA A 20 -21.52 8.04 13.59
CA ALA A 20 -20.10 7.73 13.67
C ALA A 20 -19.62 6.85 12.50
N SER A 21 -20.52 6.12 11.84
CA SER A 21 -20.22 5.30 10.66
C SER A 21 -20.37 6.06 9.35
N ASP A 22 -20.84 7.31 9.37
CA ASP A 22 -21.01 8.15 8.18
C ASP A 22 -19.73 8.94 7.88
N PHE A 23 -18.74 8.24 7.30
CA PHE A 23 -17.47 8.82 6.87
C PHE A 23 -17.04 8.25 5.51
N ASN A 24 -16.17 8.97 4.80
CA ASN A 24 -15.54 8.43 3.59
C ASN A 24 -14.26 7.68 3.96
N MET A 25 -14.02 6.59 3.25
CA MET A 25 -12.92 5.67 3.51
C MET A 25 -12.02 5.55 2.29
N GLY A 26 -10.71 5.72 2.49
CA GLY A 26 -9.67 5.41 1.52
C GLY A 26 -8.68 4.40 2.11
N ILE A 27 -8.09 3.57 1.25
CA ILE A 27 -7.11 2.55 1.65
C ILE A 27 -5.83 2.74 0.85
N GLU A 28 -4.72 2.73 1.56
CA GLU A 28 -3.38 2.73 0.98
C GLU A 28 -2.66 1.44 1.36
N VAL A 29 -2.23 0.67 0.35
CA VAL A 29 -1.50 -0.58 0.56
C VAL A 29 -0.14 -0.48 -0.10
N GLU A 30 0.89 -0.50 0.73
CA GLU A 30 2.27 -0.57 0.29
C GLU A 30 2.73 -2.04 0.26
N SER A 31 3.39 -2.48 -0.80
CA SER A 31 3.91 -3.84 -0.96
C SER A 31 5.22 -3.85 -1.72
N ILE A 32 6.14 -4.73 -1.32
CA ILE A 32 7.46 -4.81 -1.95
C ILE A 32 7.40 -5.81 -3.09
N ARG A 33 7.95 -5.44 -4.25
CA ARG A 33 8.10 -6.34 -5.37
C ARG A 33 9.37 -7.18 -5.20
N ILE A 34 9.22 -8.47 -5.41
CA ILE A 34 10.28 -9.48 -5.24
C ILE A 34 10.34 -10.39 -6.45
N ASP A 35 11.48 -11.05 -6.65
CA ASP A 35 11.57 -12.17 -7.57
C ASP A 35 10.96 -13.46 -6.97
N SER A 36 10.85 -14.50 -7.79
CA SER A 36 10.37 -15.83 -7.39
C SER A 36 11.22 -16.51 -6.30
N SER A 37 12.42 -16.01 -6.01
CA SER A 37 13.29 -16.48 -4.93
C SER A 37 13.13 -15.71 -3.62
N GLY A 38 12.21 -14.73 -3.58
CA GLY A 38 11.96 -13.91 -2.40
C GLY A 38 12.94 -12.78 -2.18
N ARG A 39 13.75 -12.43 -3.19
CA ARG A 39 14.71 -11.30 -3.15
C ARG A 39 14.10 -10.07 -3.80
N LEU A 40 14.64 -8.89 -3.46
CA LEU A 40 14.22 -7.64 -4.07
C LEU A 40 14.35 -7.68 -5.60
N THR A 41 13.30 -7.25 -6.30
CA THR A 41 13.29 -7.10 -7.76
C THR A 41 14.28 -6.03 -8.21
N ASN A 42 14.79 -6.16 -9.44
CA ASN A 42 15.49 -5.08 -10.15
C ASN A 42 14.65 -4.48 -11.28
N GLU A 43 13.41 -4.95 -11.45
CA GLU A 43 12.53 -4.51 -12.52
C GLU A 43 12.04 -3.06 -12.30
N ALA A 44 11.86 -2.35 -13.40
CA ALA A 44 11.29 -1.00 -13.39
C ALA A 44 9.82 -1.02 -12.96
N TYR A 45 9.22 0.17 -12.77
CA TYR A 45 7.77 0.31 -12.68
C TYR A 45 7.07 -0.49 -13.82
N PRO A 46 6.04 -1.30 -13.53
CA PRO A 46 5.44 -2.19 -14.52
C PRO A 46 4.92 -1.42 -15.75
N LYS A 47 5.43 -1.76 -16.94
CA LYS A 47 5.13 -1.03 -18.19
C LYS A 47 3.65 -1.05 -18.54
N ALA A 48 2.95 -2.15 -18.22
CA ALA A 48 1.52 -2.30 -18.45
C ALA A 48 0.67 -1.27 -17.67
N LEU A 49 1.20 -0.70 -16.59
CA LEU A 49 0.54 0.36 -15.81
C LEU A 49 0.77 1.78 -16.36
N GLY A 50 1.44 1.89 -17.51
CA GLY A 50 1.67 3.15 -18.22
C GLY A 50 2.65 4.09 -17.50
N ASN A 51 2.32 5.39 -17.46
CA ASN A 51 3.20 6.40 -16.88
C ASN A 51 2.95 6.57 -15.38
N GLN A 52 3.93 6.19 -14.54
CA GLN A 52 3.87 6.33 -13.08
C GLN A 52 3.46 7.75 -12.61
N ARG A 53 3.89 8.82 -13.29
CA ARG A 53 3.54 10.19 -12.88
C ARG A 53 2.06 10.50 -13.07
N LYS A 54 1.43 9.89 -14.08
CA LYS A 54 0.01 10.09 -14.43
C LYS A 54 -0.93 9.08 -13.76
N ASN A 55 -0.44 7.92 -13.34
CA ASN A 55 -1.29 6.90 -12.70
C ASN A 55 -1.62 7.30 -11.26
N HIS A 56 -2.87 7.63 -10.94
CA HIS A 56 -3.25 8.09 -9.59
C HIS A 56 -3.43 6.98 -8.56
N PHE A 57 -3.57 5.73 -9.00
CA PHE A 57 -4.02 4.62 -8.15
C PHE A 57 -2.90 3.63 -7.82
N ILE A 58 -1.90 3.50 -8.68
CA ILE A 58 -0.76 2.60 -8.46
C ILE A 58 0.53 3.39 -8.69
N LYS A 59 1.32 3.54 -7.64
CA LYS A 59 2.59 4.26 -7.62
C LYS A 59 3.72 3.32 -7.21
N THR A 60 4.94 3.81 -7.42
CA THR A 60 6.13 3.22 -6.80
C THR A 60 6.93 4.27 -6.06
N ASP A 61 7.73 3.80 -5.11
CA ASP A 61 8.60 4.62 -4.30
C ASP A 61 9.86 5.12 -5.06
N VAL A 62 10.76 5.77 -4.33
CA VAL A 62 12.00 6.31 -4.90
C VAL A 62 12.97 5.23 -5.36
N TYR A 63 12.94 4.06 -4.71
CA TYR A 63 13.77 2.91 -5.06
C TYR A 63 13.14 2.03 -6.14
N GLN A 64 11.92 2.35 -6.60
CA GLN A 64 11.16 1.65 -7.63
C GLN A 64 10.79 0.20 -7.28
N ILE A 65 11.07 -0.27 -6.08
CA ILE A 65 10.81 -1.65 -5.66
C ILE A 65 9.52 -1.78 -4.88
N GLN A 66 9.05 -0.70 -4.26
CA GLN A 66 7.85 -0.73 -3.45
C GLN A 66 6.70 -0.16 -4.27
N SER A 67 5.67 -0.96 -4.46
CA SER A 67 4.41 -0.54 -5.04
C SER A 67 3.49 0.01 -3.95
N GLU A 68 2.68 1.00 -4.32
CA GLU A 68 1.69 1.63 -3.45
C GLU A 68 0.37 1.71 -4.21
N ILE A 69 -0.65 1.02 -3.69
CA ILE A 69 -2.02 1.10 -4.17
C ILE A 69 -2.74 2.15 -3.34
N ILE A 70 -3.44 3.06 -4.01
CA ILE A 70 -4.20 4.16 -3.41
C ILE A 70 -5.63 4.07 -3.95
N THR A 71 -6.61 3.77 -3.10
CA THR A 71 -8.02 3.77 -3.52
C THR A 71 -8.59 5.20 -3.54
N PRO A 72 -9.60 5.48 -4.37
CA PRO A 72 -10.40 6.69 -4.17
C PRO A 72 -11.11 6.64 -2.81
N ALA A 73 -11.50 7.81 -2.30
CA ALA A 73 -12.37 7.92 -1.13
C ALA A 73 -13.76 7.39 -1.48
N ALA A 74 -14.27 6.44 -0.69
CA ALA A 74 -15.57 5.82 -0.89
C ALA A 74 -16.48 6.05 0.31
N ARG A 75 -17.78 6.30 0.07
CA ARG A 75 -18.78 6.50 1.13
C ARG A 75 -19.09 5.25 1.94
N LYS A 76 -18.78 4.07 1.40
CA LYS A 76 -18.98 2.78 2.06
C LYS A 76 -17.65 2.05 2.11
N SER A 77 -17.35 1.46 3.26
CA SER A 77 -16.14 0.64 3.45
C SER A 77 -16.05 -0.51 2.44
N LEU A 78 -17.18 -1.12 2.09
CA LEU A 78 -17.24 -2.20 1.11
C LEU A 78 -16.79 -1.74 -0.30
N ASP A 79 -17.15 -0.51 -0.69
CA ASP A 79 -16.73 0.05 -1.98
C ASP A 79 -15.22 0.31 -2.02
N ALA A 80 -14.64 0.79 -0.90
CA ALA A 80 -13.18 0.93 -0.77
C ALA A 80 -12.46 -0.43 -0.91
N MET A 81 -13.03 -1.49 -0.32
CA MET A 81 -12.51 -2.85 -0.47
C MET A 81 -12.61 -3.39 -1.91
N HIS A 82 -13.71 -3.11 -2.62
CA HIS A 82 -13.84 -3.46 -4.03
C HIS A 82 -12.81 -2.72 -4.91
N TYR A 83 -12.57 -1.44 -4.67
CA TYR A 83 -11.50 -0.71 -5.35
C TYR A 83 -10.13 -1.32 -5.07
N LEU A 84 -9.84 -1.63 -3.81
CA LEU A 84 -8.58 -2.25 -3.42
C LEU A 84 -8.36 -3.58 -4.14
N MET A 85 -9.38 -4.45 -4.17
CA MET A 85 -9.31 -5.74 -4.86
C MET A 85 -9.01 -5.56 -6.35
N ALA A 86 -9.77 -4.70 -7.03
CA ALA A 86 -9.59 -4.44 -8.46
C ALA A 86 -8.19 -3.86 -8.79
N LEU A 87 -7.69 -2.94 -7.96
CA LEU A 87 -6.36 -2.34 -8.13
C LEU A 87 -5.24 -3.34 -7.81
N ASN A 88 -5.40 -4.17 -6.78
CA ASN A 88 -4.45 -5.24 -6.46
C ASN A 88 -4.36 -6.26 -7.60
N ASP A 89 -5.48 -6.66 -8.18
CA ASP A 89 -5.50 -7.60 -9.32
C ASP A 89 -4.88 -6.96 -10.56
N THR A 90 -5.16 -5.67 -10.81
CA THR A 90 -4.52 -4.91 -11.88
C THR A 90 -3.01 -4.83 -11.70
N LEU A 91 -2.52 -4.52 -10.50
CA LEU A 91 -1.09 -4.50 -10.20
C LEU A 91 -0.46 -5.88 -10.44
N ARG A 92 -1.05 -6.95 -9.89
CA ARG A 92 -0.53 -8.32 -10.01
C ARG A 92 -0.44 -8.79 -11.46
N ASN A 93 -1.45 -8.49 -12.27
CA ASN A 93 -1.46 -8.82 -13.69
C ASN A 93 -0.49 -7.97 -14.52
N ALA A 94 -0.04 -6.84 -14.00
CA ALA A 94 0.92 -5.97 -14.67
C ALA A 94 2.38 -6.31 -14.36
N LEU A 95 2.66 -7.09 -13.31
CA LEU A 95 4.01 -7.48 -12.92
C LEU A 95 4.71 -8.28 -14.03
N GLU A 96 6.04 -8.22 -14.06
CA GLU A 96 6.82 -9.07 -14.95
C GLU A 96 6.66 -10.56 -14.55
N PRO A 97 6.83 -11.54 -15.46
CA PRO A 97 6.48 -12.94 -15.21
C PRO A 97 7.14 -13.61 -13.99
N ASN A 98 8.31 -13.13 -13.57
CA ASN A 98 9.05 -13.65 -12.42
C ASN A 98 8.96 -12.76 -11.18
N GLU A 99 8.10 -11.74 -11.21
CA GLU A 99 7.93 -10.76 -10.16
C GLU A 99 6.64 -11.03 -9.36
N MET A 100 6.72 -10.85 -8.04
CA MET A 100 5.63 -11.10 -7.11
C MET A 100 5.53 -9.95 -6.09
N LEU A 101 4.37 -9.82 -5.45
CA LEU A 101 4.19 -8.94 -4.29
C LEU A 101 4.50 -9.70 -2.99
N TRP A 102 5.37 -9.14 -2.18
CA TRP A 102 5.66 -9.63 -0.85
C TRP A 102 4.45 -9.39 0.09
N PRO A 103 3.90 -10.44 0.71
CA PRO A 103 2.63 -10.33 1.44
C PRO A 103 2.77 -9.91 2.91
N LEU A 104 3.99 -9.82 3.44
CA LEU A 104 4.21 -9.59 4.87
C LEU A 104 4.70 -8.16 5.14
N SER A 105 4.41 -7.65 6.33
CA SER A 105 4.88 -6.33 6.78
C SER A 105 6.38 -6.30 7.09
N MET A 106 6.95 -7.43 7.51
CA MET A 106 8.40 -7.59 7.65
C MET A 106 9.06 -7.70 6.28
N PRO A 107 10.28 -7.19 6.10
CA PRO A 107 10.92 -7.18 4.78
C PRO A 107 11.19 -8.60 4.24
N PRO A 108 11.25 -8.75 2.91
CA PRO A 108 11.71 -9.98 2.25
C PRO A 108 13.22 -10.21 2.47
N ILE A 109 13.80 -11.15 1.73
CA ILE A 109 15.24 -11.42 1.78
C ILE A 109 16.00 -10.17 1.32
N LEU A 110 16.73 -9.55 2.26
CA LEU A 110 17.57 -8.41 1.98
C LEU A 110 19.01 -8.83 1.61
N PRO A 111 19.72 -8.04 0.80
CA PRO A 111 21.14 -8.26 0.55
C PRO A 111 21.96 -8.33 1.86
N LYS A 112 22.98 -9.20 1.88
CA LYS A 112 23.90 -9.32 3.03
C LYS A 112 24.75 -8.07 3.22
N ASP A 113 25.09 -7.39 2.12
CA ASP A 113 25.83 -6.14 2.14
C ASP A 113 24.90 -5.02 2.67
N LYS A 114 25.37 -4.23 3.64
CA LYS A 114 24.62 -3.12 4.23
C LYS A 114 24.60 -1.87 3.33
N LYS A 115 25.16 -1.95 2.12
CA LYS A 115 25.08 -0.86 1.15
C LYS A 115 23.62 -0.55 0.80
N PRO A 116 23.30 0.73 0.57
CA PRO A 116 22.02 1.13 0.00
C PRO A 116 21.72 0.31 -1.24
N PHE A 117 20.58 -0.38 -1.26
CA PHE A 117 20.09 -1.00 -2.47
C PHE A 117 19.90 0.08 -3.53
N ARG A 118 20.51 -0.12 -4.71
CA ARG A 118 20.39 0.77 -5.85
C ARG A 118 19.68 0.02 -6.96
N SER A 119 18.40 0.32 -7.15
CA SER A 119 17.70 -0.17 -8.33
C SER A 119 18.34 0.43 -9.59
N PRO A 120 18.58 -0.36 -10.65
CA PRO A 120 19.02 0.16 -11.95
C PRO A 120 18.10 1.26 -12.51
N THR A 121 16.83 1.27 -12.09
CA THR A 121 15.79 2.18 -12.59
C THR A 121 15.53 3.37 -11.67
N LEU A 122 16.47 3.67 -10.76
CA LEU A 122 16.42 4.80 -9.84
C LEU A 122 16.10 6.13 -10.55
N ILE A 123 15.12 6.88 -10.04
CA ILE A 123 14.77 8.20 -10.57
C ILE A 123 15.88 9.22 -10.17
N PRO A 124 16.58 9.86 -11.14
CA PRO A 124 17.80 10.64 -10.88
C PRO A 124 17.63 11.84 -9.93
N ASN A 125 16.43 12.42 -9.83
CA ASN A 125 16.18 13.68 -9.11
C ASN A 125 15.88 13.52 -7.61
N ARG A 126 15.96 12.29 -7.05
CA ARG A 126 15.77 12.05 -5.60
C ARG A 126 17.01 11.43 -4.92
N ARG A 127 18.21 11.69 -5.44
CA ARG A 127 19.49 11.19 -4.90
C ARG A 127 19.77 11.59 -3.46
N HIS A 128 19.24 12.71 -2.96
CA HIS A 128 19.47 13.13 -1.57
C HIS A 128 18.80 12.22 -0.53
N ILE A 129 17.73 11.51 -0.90
CA ILE A 129 16.96 10.62 -0.01
C ILE A 129 17.62 9.22 0.08
N THR A 130 18.53 8.88 -0.85
CA THR A 130 19.13 7.54 -0.95
C THR A 130 20.33 7.32 -0.02
N ASN A 131 20.88 8.38 0.59
CA ASN A 131 22.03 8.26 1.50
C ASN A 131 21.68 7.60 2.84
N ALA A 132 20.41 7.54 3.23
CA ALA A 132 19.97 6.76 4.38
C ALA A 132 20.06 5.24 4.13
N GLY A 133 20.00 4.82 2.87
CA GLY A 133 19.93 3.43 2.43
C GLY A 133 18.62 2.74 2.81
N LEU A 134 18.24 1.73 2.02
CA LEU A 134 17.27 0.71 2.41
C LEU A 134 17.85 -0.10 3.59
N ARG A 135 17.87 0.50 4.79
CA ARG A 135 18.20 -0.20 6.04
C ARG A 135 17.00 -1.02 6.48
N ARG A 136 17.24 -2.08 7.27
CA ARG A 136 16.19 -2.95 7.83
C ARG A 136 15.03 -2.18 8.48
N GLU A 137 15.33 -1.01 9.05
CA GLU A 137 14.37 -0.10 9.70
C GLU A 137 13.49 0.69 8.72
N VAL A 138 13.94 0.91 7.48
CA VAL A 138 13.22 1.69 6.44
C VAL A 138 12.17 0.83 5.72
N ILE A 139 12.35 -0.49 5.74
CA ILE A 139 11.48 -1.49 5.13
C ILE A 139 10.58 -2.13 6.20
N LEU A 140 10.00 -1.30 7.06
CA LEU A 140 8.93 -1.69 7.98
C LEU A 140 7.70 -0.92 7.57
N ARG A 141 6.93 -1.46 6.63
CA ARG A 141 5.74 -0.80 6.10
C ARG A 141 4.64 -1.81 5.84
N GLY A 142 3.42 -1.41 6.18
CA GLY A 142 2.23 -2.24 6.11
C GLY A 142 1.03 -1.43 5.63
N PHE A 143 -0.16 -1.93 5.88
CA PHE A 143 -1.42 -1.25 5.54
C PHE A 143 -1.50 0.13 6.20
N ARG A 144 -1.83 1.15 5.39
CA ARG A 144 -2.23 2.47 5.87
C ARG A 144 -3.73 2.63 5.64
N TRP A 145 -4.44 3.01 6.70
CA TRP A 145 -5.85 3.37 6.63
C TRP A 145 -5.95 4.89 6.65
N ALA A 146 -6.62 5.46 5.64
CA ALA A 146 -6.94 6.88 5.62
C ALA A 146 -8.46 7.03 5.78
N PHE A 147 -8.88 7.62 6.89
CA PHE A 147 -10.22 8.19 7.01
C PHE A 147 -10.13 9.58 6.37
N ILE A 148 -10.81 9.77 5.23
CA ILE A 148 -10.71 10.99 4.42
C ILE A 148 -11.95 11.84 4.64
#